data_AF-A0A959ZIG3-F1
#
_entry.id   AF-A0A959ZIG3-F1
#
_cell.length_a   1.000
_cell.length_b   1.000
_cell.length_c   1.000
_cell.angle_alpha   90.00
_cell.angle_beta   90.00
_cell.angle_gamma   90.00
#
_symmetry.space_group_name_H-M   'P 1'
#
loop_
_entity.id
_entity.type
_entity.pdbx_description
1 polymer ?
#
loop_
_entity_poly.entity_id
_entity_poly.type
_entity_poly.pdbx_seq_one_letter_code
_entity_poly.pdbx_strand_id
1 'polypeptide(L)'
;MSNYIQVPVPEQYVPRVYQLLAELDVQGDSNTTESSANESVVLDEELVRRMYRESHENHRDLLKFMASRPDEWTPTGELLKALGYTSRKSASGLFGAFGKRANFRYGGAKPWIFAWEPGDVEARYMMTGEVSKWILDEASKEGNE
;
A
#
# COMPACT_ATOMS: atom_id res chain seq x y z
N MET A 1 6.15 -9.45 -28.28
CA MET A 1 6.85 -8.84 -29.43
C MET A 1 6.64 -7.34 -29.32
N SER A 2 7.69 -6.56 -29.09
CA SER A 2 7.57 -5.10 -28.99
C SER A 2 7.33 -4.51 -30.37
N ASN A 3 6.31 -3.65 -30.50
CA ASN A 3 5.93 -3.03 -31.77
C ASN A 3 6.49 -1.61 -31.80
N TYR A 4 7.46 -1.34 -32.67
CA TYR A 4 8.11 -0.03 -32.78
C TYR A 4 7.68 0.68 -34.06
N ILE A 5 7.42 1.99 -33.97
CA ILE A 5 7.09 2.85 -35.11
C ILE A 5 8.25 3.83 -35.30
N GLN A 6 8.72 3.98 -36.55
CA GLN A 6 9.76 4.94 -36.88
C GLN A 6 9.13 6.32 -37.12
N VAL A 7 9.61 7.33 -36.40
CA VAL A 7 9.18 8.73 -36.54
C VAL A 7 10.41 9.59 -36.83
N PRO A 8 10.44 10.35 -37.94
CA PRO A 8 11.55 11.25 -38.23
C PRO A 8 11.51 12.45 -37.29
N VAL A 9 12.64 12.72 -36.62
CA VAL A 9 12.79 13.85 -35.69
C VAL A 9 14.00 14.69 -36.15
N PRO A 10 13.88 16.02 -36.24
CA PRO A 10 15.02 16.88 -36.52
C PRO A 10 16.12 16.73 -35.46
N GLU A 11 17.39 16.68 -35.89
CA GLU A 11 18.53 16.32 -35.02
C GLU A 11 18.61 17.17 -33.74
N GLN A 12 18.34 18.46 -33.84
CA GLN A 12 18.36 19.40 -32.70
C GLN A 12 17.36 19.05 -31.58
N TYR A 13 16.32 18.27 -31.87
CA TYR A 13 15.30 17.87 -30.91
C TYR A 13 15.48 16.44 -30.38
N VAL A 14 16.44 15.69 -30.90
CA VAL A 14 16.71 14.31 -30.46
C VAL A 14 16.97 14.22 -28.94
N PRO A 15 17.80 15.10 -28.33
CA PRO A 15 17.99 15.08 -26.87
C PRO A 15 16.69 15.34 -26.09
N ARG A 16 15.84 16.24 -26.60
CA ARG A 16 14.54 16.58 -25.99
C ARG A 16 13.57 15.40 -26.04
N VAL A 17 13.56 14.65 -27.14
CA VAL A 17 12.74 13.44 -27.27
C VAL A 17 13.21 12.35 -26.32
N TYR A 18 14.53 12.12 -26.20
CA TYR A 18 15.05 11.17 -25.21
C TYR A 18 14.70 11.57 -23.78
N GLN A 19 14.82 12.87 -23.45
CA GLN A 19 14.41 13.37 -22.14
C GLN A 19 12.91 13.14 -21.90
N LEU A 20 12.06 13.45 -22.87
CA LEU A 20 10.61 13.23 -22.77
C LEU A 20 10.27 11.74 -22.62
N LEU A 21 10.94 10.85 -23.35
CA LEU A 21 10.74 9.41 -23.22
C LEU A 21 11.20 8.91 -21.86
N ALA A 22 12.30 9.43 -21.31
CA ALA A 22 12.75 9.09 -19.96
C ALA A 22 11.76 9.61 -18.89
N GLU A 23 11.23 10.82 -19.04
CA GLU A 23 10.16 11.36 -18.17
C GLU A 23 8.89 10.50 -18.26
N LEU A 24 8.53 10.05 -19.46
CA LEU A 24 7.40 9.15 -19.69
C LEU A 24 7.65 7.72 -19.21
N ASP A 25 8.90 7.24 -19.15
CA ASP A 25 9.24 5.93 -18.58
C ASP A 25 9.12 5.98 -17.06
N VAL A 26 9.60 7.07 -16.45
CA VAL A 26 9.37 7.36 -15.03
C VAL A 26 7.88 7.51 -14.72
N GLN A 27 7.10 8.19 -15.58
CA GLN A 27 5.64 8.28 -15.44
C GLN A 27 4.91 6.98 -15.81
N GLY A 28 5.48 6.16 -16.68
CA GLY A 28 4.90 4.92 -17.23
C GLY A 28 4.89 3.79 -16.21
N ASP A 29 5.90 3.73 -15.35
CA ASP A 29 5.88 2.89 -14.14
C ASP A 29 5.12 3.54 -12.97
N SER A 30 5.03 4.88 -12.95
CA SER A 30 4.27 5.64 -11.94
C SER A 30 2.77 5.75 -12.23
N ASN A 31 2.26 5.13 -13.29
CA ASN A 31 0.81 4.97 -13.48
C ASN A 31 0.24 3.80 -12.66
N THR A 32 1.04 3.20 -11.76
CA THR A 32 0.51 2.60 -10.52
C THR A 32 0.23 3.73 -9.52
N THR A 33 -0.86 4.43 -9.79
CA THR A 33 -1.69 5.26 -8.90
C THR A 33 -1.06 5.64 -7.55
N GLU A 34 -0.36 6.77 -7.51
CA GLU A 34 -0.36 7.62 -6.32
C GLU A 34 -0.66 9.07 -6.70
N SER A 35 -1.62 9.64 -5.95
CA SER A 35 -1.90 11.07 -5.79
C SER A 35 -2.45 11.85 -6.98
N SER A 36 -3.78 11.85 -7.10
CA SER A 36 -4.51 13.12 -7.21
C SER A 36 -5.44 13.27 -6.02
N ALA A 37 -5.09 14.23 -5.16
CA ALA A 37 -5.94 15.03 -4.28
C ALA A 37 -7.02 14.29 -3.46
N ASN A 38 -6.61 13.88 -2.26
CA ASN A 38 -7.30 14.09 -0.98
C ASN A 38 -8.72 14.69 -1.04
N GLU A 39 -9.72 13.87 -1.30
CA GLU A 39 -10.82 13.81 -0.36
C GLU A 39 -10.31 12.88 0.74
N SER A 40 -9.89 13.43 1.88
CA SER A 40 -9.39 12.63 2.99
C SER A 40 -10.52 11.71 3.43
N VAL A 41 -10.52 10.46 2.94
CA VAL A 41 -11.48 9.46 3.38
C VAL A 41 -11.26 9.32 4.88
N VAL A 42 -12.19 9.89 5.66
CA VAL A 42 -12.16 9.82 7.10
C VAL A 42 -12.36 8.35 7.44
N LEU A 43 -11.35 7.76 8.09
CA LEU A 43 -11.46 6.41 8.63
C LEU A 43 -12.48 6.44 9.76
N ASP A 44 -13.70 6.01 9.46
CA ASP A 44 -14.71 5.75 10.47
C ASP A 44 -14.53 4.33 11.05
N GLU A 45 -15.07 4.15 12.26
CA GLU A 45 -14.97 2.88 12.99
C GLU A 45 -15.60 1.72 12.20
N GLU A 46 -16.74 1.94 11.57
CA GLU A 46 -17.49 0.88 10.88
C GLU A 46 -16.76 0.40 9.62
N LEU A 47 -16.12 1.32 8.90
CA LEU A 47 -15.29 1.07 7.74
C LEU A 47 -14.07 0.24 8.14
N VAL A 48 -13.40 0.57 9.23
CA VAL A 48 -12.27 -0.23 9.73
C VAL A 48 -12.72 -1.62 10.15
N ARG A 49 -13.84 -1.74 10.89
CA ARG A 49 -14.42 -3.05 11.26
C ARG A 49 -14.80 -3.86 10.02
N ARG A 50 -15.34 -3.21 9.00
CA ARG A 50 -15.69 -3.83 7.71
C ARG A 50 -14.46 -4.28 6.94
N MET A 51 -13.40 -3.47 6.89
CA MET A 51 -12.10 -3.83 6.30
C MET A 51 -11.55 -5.10 6.94
N TYR A 52 -11.63 -5.22 8.27
CA TYR A 52 -11.22 -6.42 8.99
C TYR A 52 -12.08 -7.64 8.61
N ARG A 53 -13.41 -7.53 8.70
CA ARG A 53 -14.36 -8.62 8.38
C ARG A 53 -14.24 -9.15 6.95
N GLU A 54 -14.03 -8.26 5.98
CA GLU A 54 -13.91 -8.63 4.56
C GLU A 54 -12.48 -9.04 4.15
N SER A 55 -11.51 -8.98 5.06
CA SER A 55 -10.12 -9.35 4.80
C SER A 55 -9.91 -10.87 4.87
N HIS A 56 -9.02 -11.37 4.03
CA HIS A 56 -8.58 -12.77 4.13
C HIS A 56 -7.77 -12.98 5.41
N GLU A 57 -7.59 -14.23 5.82
CA GLU A 57 -6.86 -14.63 7.05
C GLU A 57 -5.50 -13.94 7.18
N ASN A 58 -4.63 -14.04 6.18
CA ASN A 58 -3.31 -13.37 6.18
C ASN A 58 -3.39 -11.84 6.36
N HIS A 59 -4.44 -11.19 5.83
CA HIS A 59 -4.65 -9.75 6.00
C HIS A 59 -5.20 -9.43 7.38
N ARG A 60 -6.07 -10.27 7.95
CA ARG A 60 -6.54 -10.13 9.32
C ARG A 60 -5.40 -10.29 10.31
N ASP A 61 -4.49 -11.23 10.08
CA ASP A 61 -3.30 -11.40 10.92
C ASP A 61 -2.35 -10.20 10.81
N LEU A 62 -2.17 -9.63 9.62
CA LEU A 62 -1.44 -8.37 9.44
C LEU A 62 -2.08 -7.24 10.27
N LEU A 63 -3.40 -7.08 10.16
CA LEU A 63 -4.15 -6.05 10.89
C LEU A 63 -4.05 -6.26 12.41
N LYS A 64 -4.20 -7.49 12.90
CA LYS A 64 -4.02 -7.84 14.32
C LYS A 64 -2.60 -7.52 14.80
N PHE A 65 -1.60 -7.88 14.01
CA PHE A 65 -0.20 -7.65 14.37
C PHE A 65 0.09 -6.15 14.49
N MET A 66 -0.33 -5.35 13.51
CA MET A 66 -0.21 -3.90 13.59
C MET A 66 -1.02 -3.31 14.75
N ALA A 67 -2.23 -3.79 14.97
CA ALA A 67 -3.09 -3.31 16.05
C ALA A 67 -2.54 -3.64 17.45
N SER A 68 -1.74 -4.70 17.58
CA SER A 68 -1.07 -5.05 18.83
C SER A 68 0.06 -4.08 19.23
N ARG A 69 0.44 -3.17 18.32
CA ARG A 69 1.49 -2.17 18.48
C ARG A 69 1.00 -0.78 18.06
N PRO A 70 0.06 -0.21 18.83
CA PRO A 70 -0.52 1.08 18.49
C PRO A 70 0.55 2.18 18.52
N ASP A 71 0.47 3.10 17.56
CA ASP A 71 1.34 4.28 17.44
C ASP A 71 2.84 3.93 17.27
N GLU A 72 3.17 2.70 16.86
CA GLU A 72 4.53 2.23 16.62
C GLU A 72 4.79 2.03 15.12
N TRP A 73 5.87 2.64 14.62
CA TRP A 73 6.34 2.44 13.25
C TRP A 73 7.01 1.07 13.11
N THR A 74 6.40 0.20 12.31
CA THR A 74 6.92 -1.14 12.03
C THR A 74 7.48 -1.22 10.61
N PRO A 75 8.74 -1.66 10.44
CA PRO A 75 9.33 -1.87 9.12
C PRO A 75 8.68 -3.02 8.35
N THR A 76 8.73 -2.95 7.01
CA THR A 76 8.18 -4.00 6.12
C THR A 76 8.73 -5.40 6.46
N GLY A 77 10.03 -5.52 6.72
CA GLY A 77 10.68 -6.79 7.05
C GLY A 77 10.19 -7.40 8.35
N GLU A 78 9.86 -6.59 9.35
CA GLU A 78 9.32 -7.08 10.62
C GLU A 78 7.87 -7.55 10.48
N LEU A 79 7.04 -6.82 9.72
CA LEU A 79 5.68 -7.24 9.38
C LEU A 79 5.67 -8.61 8.69
N LEU A 80 6.56 -8.80 7.72
CA LEU A 80 6.68 -10.08 7.01
C LEU A 80 7.15 -11.21 7.91
N LYS A 81 8.14 -10.93 8.78
CA LYS A 81 8.65 -11.91 9.73
C LYS A 81 7.56 -12.37 10.69
N ALA A 82 6.73 -11.46 11.19
CA ALA A 82 5.61 -11.79 12.06
C ALA A 82 4.56 -12.68 11.39
N LEU A 83 4.36 -12.50 10.09
CA LEU A 83 3.43 -13.29 9.27
C LEU A 83 4.05 -14.57 8.69
N GLY A 84 5.29 -14.90 9.06
CA GLY A 84 5.99 -16.10 8.57
C GLY A 84 6.46 -16.04 7.12
N TYR A 85 6.47 -14.86 6.49
CA TYR A 85 6.99 -14.68 5.14
C TYR A 85 8.51 -14.50 5.14
N THR A 86 9.18 -15.23 4.24
CA THR A 86 10.65 -15.20 4.10
C THR A 86 11.14 -14.25 3.02
N SER A 87 10.25 -13.72 2.17
CA SER A 87 10.61 -12.93 0.98
C SER A 87 9.89 -11.60 0.93
N ARG A 88 10.63 -10.54 0.58
CA ARG A 88 10.08 -9.20 0.29
C ARG A 88 9.10 -9.19 -0.89
N LYS A 89 9.22 -10.14 -1.84
CA LYS A 89 8.25 -10.27 -2.93
C LYS A 89 6.85 -10.58 -2.40
N SER A 90 6.76 -11.30 -1.28
CA SER A 90 5.49 -11.59 -0.61
C SER A 90 4.86 -10.33 0.00
N ALA A 91 5.66 -9.37 0.48
CA ALA A 91 5.13 -8.06 0.92
C ALA A 91 4.44 -7.31 -0.21
N SER A 92 5.09 -7.17 -1.37
CA SER A 92 4.50 -6.46 -2.51
C SER A 92 3.16 -7.08 -2.92
N GLY A 93 3.05 -8.41 -2.88
CA GLY A 93 1.79 -9.13 -3.11
C GLY A 93 0.73 -8.85 -2.04
N LEU A 94 1.09 -8.94 -0.75
CA LEU A 94 0.17 -8.75 0.37
C LEU A 94 -0.37 -7.32 0.45
N PHE A 95 0.51 -6.32 0.48
CA PHE A 95 0.14 -4.90 0.54
C PHE A 95 -0.50 -4.43 -0.76
N GLY A 96 -0.02 -4.92 -1.92
CA GLY A 96 -0.63 -4.61 -3.22
C GLY A 96 -2.04 -5.17 -3.35
N ALA A 97 -2.29 -6.40 -2.89
CA ALA A 97 -3.62 -6.99 -2.90
C ALA A 97 -4.60 -6.25 -1.97
N PHE A 98 -4.12 -5.82 -0.79
CA PHE A 98 -4.92 -4.98 0.09
C PHE A 98 -5.20 -3.61 -0.54
N GLY A 99 -4.18 -2.94 -1.07
CA GLY A 99 -4.31 -1.63 -1.71
C GLY A 99 -5.31 -1.64 -2.87
N LYS A 100 -5.28 -2.67 -3.72
CA LYS A 100 -6.30 -2.86 -4.77
C LYS A 100 -7.70 -2.98 -4.17
N ARG A 101 -7.88 -3.80 -3.13
CA ARG A 101 -9.18 -3.96 -2.45
C ARG A 101 -9.66 -2.64 -1.84
N ALA A 102 -8.76 -1.91 -1.17
CA ALA A 102 -9.05 -0.61 -0.60
C ALA A 102 -9.53 0.39 -1.64
N ASN A 103 -8.84 0.48 -2.78
CA ASN A 103 -9.24 1.35 -3.88
C ASN A 103 -10.61 0.99 -4.44
N PHE A 104 -10.94 -0.30 -4.58
CA PHE A 104 -12.23 -0.73 -5.15
C PHE A 104 -13.40 -0.71 -4.17
N ARG A 105 -13.16 -0.91 -2.87
CA ARG A 105 -14.24 -1.13 -1.88
C ARG A 105 -14.37 -0.04 -0.83
N TYR A 106 -13.29 0.66 -0.53
CA TYR A 106 -13.18 1.55 0.63
C TYR A 106 -12.71 2.96 0.26
N GLY A 107 -12.88 3.36 -1.01
CA GLY A 107 -12.45 4.68 -1.49
C GLY A 107 -10.94 4.93 -1.39
N GLY A 108 -10.13 3.86 -1.32
CA GLY A 108 -8.69 3.96 -1.14
C GLY A 108 -8.21 4.12 0.31
N ALA A 109 -9.13 4.12 1.29
CA ALA A 109 -8.75 4.18 2.70
C ALA A 109 -7.94 2.96 3.13
N LYS A 110 -6.89 3.20 3.93
CA LYS A 110 -6.05 2.16 4.54
C LYS A 110 -6.07 2.38 6.05
N PRO A 111 -6.19 1.32 6.87
CA PRO A 111 -6.23 1.45 8.32
C PRO A 111 -4.84 1.69 8.93
N TRP A 112 -3.86 2.11 8.12
CA TRP A 112 -2.50 2.40 8.56
C TRP A 112 -1.93 3.57 7.76
N ILE A 113 -0.95 4.20 8.37
CA ILE A 113 -0.13 5.24 7.77
C ILE A 113 1.11 4.57 7.18
N PHE A 114 1.50 5.03 5.99
CA PHE A 114 2.68 4.58 5.27
C PHE A 114 3.71 5.70 5.26
N ALA A 115 4.97 5.36 5.50
CA ALA A 115 6.10 6.27 5.34
C ALA A 115 7.27 5.57 4.66
N TRP A 116 7.95 6.32 3.80
CA TRP A 116 9.23 5.95 3.20
C TRP A 116 10.06 7.21 3.04
N GLU A 117 11.18 7.30 3.77
CA GLU A 117 12.07 8.45 3.69
C GLU A 117 13.25 8.18 2.74
N PRO A 118 13.74 9.20 2.01
CA PRO A 118 14.96 9.06 1.21
C PRO A 118 16.14 8.61 2.09
N GLY A 119 16.69 7.43 1.80
CA GLY A 119 17.78 6.82 2.57
C GLY A 119 17.33 5.65 3.47
N ASP A 120 16.02 5.46 3.65
CA ASP A 120 15.50 4.25 4.31
C ASP A 120 15.72 3.01 3.44
N VAL A 121 16.14 1.93 4.09
CA VAL A 121 16.34 0.62 3.47
C VAL A 121 15.00 -0.07 3.16
N GLU A 122 13.93 0.32 3.86
CA GLU A 122 12.59 -0.22 3.67
C GLU A 122 11.49 0.74 4.13
N ALA A 123 10.28 0.58 3.58
CA ALA A 123 9.11 1.30 4.03
C ALA A 123 8.65 0.87 5.43
N ARG A 124 8.00 1.80 6.13
CA ARG A 124 7.46 1.60 7.49
C ARG A 124 5.97 1.89 7.52
N TYR A 125 5.28 1.23 8.44
CA TYR A 125 3.84 1.32 8.59
C TYR A 125 3.49 1.53 10.05
N MET A 126 2.46 2.32 10.31
CA MET A 126 1.98 2.58 11.67
C MET A 126 0.45 2.53 11.69
N MET A 127 -0.11 1.93 12.74
CA MET A 127 -1.54 1.96 13.00
C MET A 127 -1.78 2.81 14.24
N THR A 128 -2.67 3.79 14.14
CA THR A 128 -2.97 4.66 15.28
C THR A 128 -3.68 3.90 16.39
N GLY A 129 -3.50 4.30 17.65
CA GLY A 129 -4.16 3.65 18.79
C GLY A 129 -5.68 3.53 18.66
N GLU A 130 -6.32 4.51 18.05
CA GLU A 130 -7.76 4.51 17.77
C GLU A 130 -8.16 3.39 16.79
N VAL A 131 -7.48 3.30 15.64
CA VAL A 131 -7.75 2.27 14.63
C VAL A 131 -7.40 0.87 15.15
N SER A 132 -6.30 0.76 15.90
CA SER A 132 -5.89 -0.47 16.57
C SER A 132 -7.00 -1.00 17.49
N LYS A 133 -7.63 -0.13 18.27
CA LYS A 133 -8.72 -0.52 19.17
C LYS A 133 -9.90 -1.11 18.39
N TRP A 134 -10.33 -0.47 17.30
CA TRP A 134 -11.44 -0.97 16.48
C TRP A 134 -11.17 -2.35 15.89
N ILE A 135 -9.92 -2.61 15.46
CA ILE A 135 -9.50 -3.92 14.93
C ILE A 135 -9.47 -4.98 16.04
N LEU A 136 -8.88 -4.68 17.20
CA LEU A 136 -8.80 -5.65 18.31
C LEU A 136 -10.17 -5.97 18.91
N ASP A 137 -11.05 -4.97 19.02
CA ASP A 137 -12.44 -5.17 19.44
C ASP A 137 -13.19 -6.11 18.48
N GLU A 138 -12.94 -5.98 17.17
CA GLU A 138 -13.57 -6.85 16.17
C GLU A 138 -12.96 -8.26 16.16
N ALA A 139 -11.64 -8.37 16.28
CA ALA A 139 -10.93 -9.63 16.38
C ALA A 139 -11.34 -10.44 17.62
N SER A 140 -11.67 -9.78 18.73
CA SER A 140 -12.13 -10.43 19.96
C SER A 140 -13.51 -11.08 19.83
N LYS A 141 -14.33 -10.64 18.87
CA LYS A 141 -15.65 -11.24 18.60
C LYS A 141 -15.51 -12.56 17.83
N GLU A 142 -14.55 -12.63 16.91
CA GLU A 142 -14.28 -13.83 16.09
C GLU A 142 -13.83 -15.03 16.94
N GLY A 143 -13.13 -14.80 18.06
CA GLY A 143 -12.66 -15.87 18.96
C GLY A 143 -13.72 -16.46 19.90
N ASN A 144 -14.95 -15.92 19.91
CA ASN A 144 -16.06 -16.36 20.76
C ASN A 144 -17.18 -17.09 20.00
N GLU A 145 -17.03 -17.30 18.68
CA GLU A 145 -17.90 -18.15 17.84
C GLU A 145 -17.27 -19.53 17.61
#